data_AF-A3KA87-F1
#
_entry.id   AF-A3KA87-F1
#
_cell.length_a   1.000
_cell.length_b   1.000
_cell.length_c   1.000
_cell.angle_alpha   90.00
_cell.angle_beta   90.00
_cell.angle_gamma   90.00
#
_symmetry.space_group_name_H-M   'P 1'
#
loop_
_entity.id
_entity.type
_entity.pdbx_description
1 polymer ?
#
loop_
_entity_poly.entity_id
_entity_poly.type
_entity_poly.pdbx_seq_one_letter_code
_entity_poly.pdbx_strand_id
1 'polypeptide(L)'
;MTQTTDTDDPSKRLLESRLLAQSARNLVNASFSFDILLERLVESLSTVNGWETNSTGIAAESRARDRWVTPSLTRNVEISEKKNGGGRKRKIGTVSFTIRLCDDAESNADDVKKANLPWQDLACLFVGFHWVDKAKSDTWSGADYSARNSDHLKHSPGHGLWCWWDGQAWGNFFAIPLGEMRKECHIENYVLTPLKTLNAHGLDAKTAKTALGGVPALQRPE
;
A
#
# COMPACT_ATOMS: atom_id res chain seq x y z
N MET A 1 -6.68 47.25 -14.33
CA MET A 1 -5.91 46.40 -13.40
C MET A 1 -6.67 46.40 -12.08
N THR A 2 -7.49 45.37 -11.85
CA THR A 2 -8.27 45.24 -10.61
C THR A 2 -7.38 44.50 -9.62
N GLN A 3 -6.80 45.22 -8.66
CA GLN A 3 -6.22 44.60 -7.47
C GLN A 3 -7.38 44.08 -6.63
N THR A 4 -7.60 42.77 -6.64
CA THR A 4 -8.43 42.10 -5.64
C THR A 4 -7.68 42.17 -4.32
N THR A 5 -8.07 43.13 -3.47
CA THR A 5 -7.71 43.14 -2.06
C THR A 5 -8.42 41.96 -1.41
N ASP A 6 -7.72 40.83 -1.30
CA ASP A 6 -8.14 39.73 -0.44
C ASP A 6 -8.01 40.25 1.00
N THR A 7 -9.12 40.79 1.52
CA THR A 7 -9.19 41.21 2.92
C THR A 7 -9.07 39.97 3.78
N ASP A 8 -7.96 39.94 4.49
CA ASP A 8 -7.49 38.96 5.44
C ASP A 8 -8.45 38.82 6.65
N ASP A 9 -9.64 38.25 6.42
CA ASP A 9 -10.68 38.11 7.44
C ASP A 9 -10.21 37.17 8.57
N PRO A 10 -9.98 37.68 9.80
CA PRO A 10 -9.53 36.87 10.92
C PRO A 10 -10.49 35.71 11.24
N SER A 11 -11.76 35.83 10.89
CA SER A 11 -12.78 34.80 11.10
C SER A 11 -12.55 33.59 10.17
N LYS A 12 -12.11 33.84 8.93
CA LYS A 12 -11.73 32.77 7.98
C LYS A 12 -10.49 32.03 8.47
N ARG A 13 -9.46 32.75 8.91
CA ARG A 13 -8.24 32.15 9.49
C ARG A 13 -8.53 31.31 10.73
N LEU A 14 -9.45 31.78 11.58
CA LEU A 14 -9.88 31.05 12.77
C LEU A 14 -10.63 29.76 12.39
N LEU A 15 -11.49 29.81 11.37
CA LEU A 15 -12.18 28.63 10.84
C LEU A 15 -11.18 27.63 10.23
N GLU A 16 -10.26 28.08 9.40
CA GLU A 16 -9.19 27.26 8.81
C GLU A 16 -8.35 26.58 9.89
N SER A 17 -7.97 27.33 10.93
CA SER A 17 -7.22 26.79 12.08
C SER A 17 -8.00 25.70 12.82
N ARG A 18 -9.32 25.86 12.99
CA ARG A 18 -10.18 24.84 13.61
C ARG A 18 -10.33 23.60 12.73
N LEU A 19 -10.50 23.78 11.42
CA LEU A 19 -10.58 22.67 10.46
C LEU A 19 -9.27 21.88 10.43
N LEU A 20 -8.12 22.56 10.40
CA LEU A 20 -6.81 21.94 10.46
C LEU A 20 -6.63 21.12 11.75
N ALA A 21 -7.00 21.68 12.90
CA ALA A 21 -6.94 20.98 14.18
C ALA A 21 -7.86 19.74 14.22
N GLN A 22 -9.06 19.83 13.65
CA GLN A 22 -9.99 18.69 13.56
C GLN A 22 -9.46 17.60 12.62
N SER A 23 -8.93 17.97 11.46
CA SER A 23 -8.30 17.05 10.52
C SER A 23 -7.10 16.33 11.16
N ALA A 24 -6.25 17.06 11.89
CA ALA A 24 -5.13 16.47 12.62
C ALA A 24 -5.61 15.46 13.68
N ARG A 25 -6.65 15.77 14.45
CA ARG A 25 -7.25 14.83 15.42
C ARG A 25 -7.81 13.58 14.74
N ASN A 26 -8.51 13.76 13.62
CA ASN A 26 -9.05 12.64 12.86
C ASN A 26 -7.93 11.73 12.34
N LEU A 27 -6.84 12.31 11.82
CA LEU A 27 -5.67 11.55 11.36
C LEU A 27 -4.99 10.77 12.48
N VAL A 28 -4.83 11.38 13.67
CA VAL A 28 -4.27 10.69 14.84
C VAL A 28 -5.17 9.53 15.29
N ASN A 29 -6.49 9.73 15.34
CA ASN A 29 -7.42 8.66 15.70
C ASN A 29 -7.41 7.53 14.64
N ALA A 30 -7.30 7.91 13.36
CA ALA A 30 -7.21 6.96 12.26
C ALA A 30 -5.88 6.17 12.29
N SER A 31 -4.76 6.78 12.69
CA SER A 31 -3.47 6.08 12.72
C SER A 31 -3.45 4.88 13.67
N PHE A 32 -4.13 4.96 14.81
CA PHE A 32 -4.31 3.78 15.69
C PHE A 32 -5.10 2.67 14.99
N SER A 33 -6.14 3.04 14.24
CA SER A 33 -6.94 2.09 13.47
C SER A 33 -6.14 1.46 12.33
N PHE A 34 -5.18 2.19 11.75
CA PHE A 34 -4.28 1.69 10.72
C PHE A 34 -3.26 0.68 11.25
N ASP A 35 -2.68 0.92 12.42
CA ASP A 35 -1.81 -0.07 13.07
C ASP A 35 -2.58 -1.37 13.34
N ILE A 36 -3.81 -1.28 13.88
CA ILE A 36 -4.68 -2.45 14.11
C ILE A 36 -5.01 -3.16 12.80
N LEU A 37 -5.36 -2.42 11.73
CA LEU A 37 -5.63 -3.00 10.42
C LEU A 37 -4.42 -3.77 9.88
N LEU A 38 -3.21 -3.20 9.97
CA LEU A 38 -1.99 -3.85 9.53
C LEU A 38 -1.68 -5.10 10.36
N GLU A 39 -1.86 -5.05 11.67
CA GLU A 39 -1.71 -6.22 12.54
C GLU A 39 -2.71 -7.33 12.15
N ARG A 40 -3.98 -6.98 11.94
CA ARG A 40 -4.99 -7.93 11.48
C ARG A 40 -4.69 -8.54 10.13
N LEU A 41 -4.15 -7.76 9.18
CA LEU A 41 -3.71 -8.27 7.88
C LEU A 41 -2.59 -9.30 8.03
N VAL A 42 -1.58 -9.00 8.86
CA VAL A 42 -0.46 -9.92 9.15
C VAL A 42 -0.95 -11.19 9.85
N GLU A 43 -1.80 -11.05 10.88
CA GLU A 43 -2.42 -12.18 11.59
C GLU A 43 -3.21 -13.05 10.63
N SER A 44 -4.06 -12.45 9.79
CA SER A 44 -4.93 -13.18 8.87
C SER A 44 -4.12 -13.89 7.78
N LEU A 45 -3.00 -13.32 7.35
CA LEU A 45 -2.08 -13.97 6.40
C LEU A 45 -1.53 -15.30 6.93
N SER A 46 -1.31 -15.40 8.25
CA SER A 46 -0.85 -16.65 8.90
C SER A 46 -1.91 -17.76 8.91
N THR A 47 -3.19 -17.42 8.69
CA THR A 47 -4.30 -18.37 8.63
C THR A 47 -4.48 -18.99 7.25
N VAL A 48 -3.74 -18.52 6.25
CA VAL A 48 -3.79 -19.06 4.90
C VAL A 48 -3.21 -20.48 4.87
N ASN A 49 -4.04 -21.45 4.50
CA ASN A 49 -3.64 -22.86 4.41
C ASN A 49 -2.41 -23.03 3.51
N GLY A 50 -1.38 -23.66 4.06
CA GLY A 50 -0.11 -23.95 3.36
C GLY A 50 0.98 -22.90 3.55
N TRP A 51 0.69 -21.76 4.18
CA TRP A 51 1.66 -20.70 4.45
C TRP A 51 2.11 -20.71 5.90
N GLU A 52 3.41 -20.54 6.12
CA GLU A 52 3.98 -20.12 7.38
C GLU A 52 4.52 -18.71 7.21
N THR A 53 4.12 -17.80 8.10
CA THR A 53 4.50 -16.39 8.03
C THR A 53 5.53 -16.07 9.11
N ASN A 54 6.65 -15.48 8.72
CA ASN A 54 7.58 -14.84 9.64
C ASN A 54 7.54 -13.33 9.37
N SER A 55 7.13 -12.53 10.35
CA SER A 55 7.27 -11.09 10.24
C SER A 55 8.77 -10.77 10.20
N THR A 56 9.26 -10.23 9.08
CA THR A 56 10.65 -9.80 8.91
C THR A 56 10.92 -8.44 9.55
N GLY A 57 9.95 -7.94 10.32
CA GLY A 57 10.01 -6.67 11.02
C GLY A 57 9.25 -5.57 10.30
N ILE A 58 9.03 -4.48 11.04
CA ILE A 58 8.57 -3.22 10.50
C ILE A 58 9.73 -2.71 9.64
N ALA A 59 9.55 -2.55 8.33
CA ALA A 59 10.38 -1.57 7.62
C ALA A 59 10.03 -0.25 8.28
N ALA A 60 10.85 0.14 9.27
CA ALA A 60 10.70 1.38 9.98
C ALA A 60 11.05 2.46 8.97
N GLU A 61 10.11 2.78 8.08
CA GLU A 61 9.93 4.17 7.75
C GLU A 61 9.79 4.84 9.09
N SER A 62 10.89 5.49 9.45
CA SER A 62 11.09 6.23 10.67
C SER A 62 9.73 6.77 11.12
N ARG A 63 9.17 6.19 12.19
CA ARG A 63 8.41 7.03 13.12
C ARG A 63 9.45 8.02 13.59
N ALA A 64 9.74 9.02 12.76
CA ALA A 64 10.57 10.13 13.12
C ALA A 64 9.90 10.62 14.38
N ARG A 65 10.60 10.48 15.51
CA ARG A 65 10.03 10.77 16.84
C ARG A 65 9.50 12.22 16.92
N ASP A 66 9.77 13.01 15.89
CA ASP A 66 9.43 14.42 15.71
C ASP A 66 8.29 14.67 14.69
N ARG A 67 7.66 13.65 14.10
CA ARG A 67 6.53 13.83 13.16
C ARG A 67 5.20 13.48 13.82
N TRP A 68 4.28 14.45 13.88
CA TRP A 68 2.93 14.26 14.41
C TRP A 68 2.13 13.23 13.57
N VAL A 69 2.36 13.16 12.26
CA VAL A 69 1.68 12.22 11.36
C VAL A 69 2.72 11.45 10.54
N THR A 70 2.66 10.11 10.58
CA THR A 70 3.44 9.26 9.68
C THR A 70 2.71 9.17 8.34
N PRO A 71 3.29 9.65 7.23
CA PRO A 71 2.59 9.68 5.94
C PRO A 71 2.39 8.29 5.32
N SER A 72 3.16 7.31 5.79
CA SER A 72 3.05 5.91 5.39
C SER A 72 3.37 4.95 6.54
N LEU A 73 2.72 3.79 6.55
CA LEU A 73 2.94 2.72 7.51
C LEU A 73 3.10 1.41 6.73
N THR A 74 4.19 0.68 6.96
CA THR A 74 4.46 -0.57 6.24
C THR A 74 4.70 -1.76 7.18
N ARG A 75 4.21 -2.93 6.79
CA ARG A 75 4.53 -4.24 7.36
C ARG A 75 4.95 -5.19 6.25
N ASN A 76 6.15 -5.75 6.34
CA ASN A 76 6.63 -6.79 5.43
C ASN A 76 6.55 -8.14 6.14
N VAL A 77 6.10 -9.17 5.42
CA VAL A 77 5.91 -10.52 5.94
C VAL A 77 6.53 -11.50 4.97
N GLU A 78 7.52 -12.27 5.44
CA GLU A 78 8.04 -13.39 4.69
C GLU A 78 7.07 -14.57 4.75
N ILE A 79 6.82 -15.16 3.60
CA ILE A 79 5.99 -16.35 3.44
C ILE A 79 6.89 -17.52 3.09
N SER A 80 6.77 -18.60 3.85
CA SER A 80 7.44 -19.88 3.64
C SER A 80 6.43 -21.02 3.50
N GLU A 81 6.85 -22.12 2.88
CA GLU A 81 6.04 -23.35 2.83
C GLU A 81 5.88 -23.96 4.22
N LYS A 82 4.64 -24.31 4.58
CA LYS A 82 4.35 -25.03 5.81
C LYS A 82 4.98 -26.43 5.77
N LYS A 83 5.78 -26.77 6.78
CA LYS A 83 6.47 -28.07 6.80
C LYS A 83 5.56 -29.20 7.26
N ASN A 84 5.53 -30.27 6.47
CA ASN A 84 5.13 -31.60 6.92
C ASN A 84 6.40 -32.47 7.06
N GLY A 85 7.22 -32.25 8.09
CA GLY A 85 8.42 -33.06 8.39
C GLY A 85 9.74 -32.29 8.55
N GLY A 86 10.84 -33.01 8.81
CA GLY A 86 12.15 -32.49 9.23
C GLY A 86 13.05 -31.82 8.17
N GLY A 87 12.53 -31.45 6.99
CA GLY A 87 13.31 -30.75 5.93
C GLY A 87 13.72 -29.32 6.30
N ARG A 88 14.31 -28.52 5.41
CA ARG A 88 14.56 -27.07 5.58
C ARG A 88 13.37 -26.25 5.05
N LYS A 89 13.00 -25.12 5.70
CA LYS A 89 11.85 -24.30 5.23
C LYS A 89 12.27 -23.60 3.95
N ARG A 90 11.42 -23.64 2.92
CA ARG A 90 11.64 -22.92 1.66
C ARG A 90 10.80 -21.65 1.67
N LYS A 91 11.46 -20.53 1.41
CA LYS A 91 10.79 -19.23 1.20
C LYS A 91 9.99 -19.28 -0.10
N ILE A 92 8.73 -18.86 -0.03
CA ILE A 92 7.84 -18.67 -1.17
C ILE A 92 7.98 -17.24 -1.69
N GLY A 93 8.09 -16.28 -0.77
CA GLY A 93 8.16 -14.87 -1.14
C GLY A 93 7.96 -13.95 0.05
N THR A 94 7.66 -12.70 -0.25
CA THR A 94 7.35 -11.66 0.74
C THR A 94 6.09 -10.93 0.32
N VAL A 95 5.24 -10.60 1.29
CA VAL A 95 4.05 -9.76 1.13
C VAL A 95 4.24 -8.50 1.97
N SER A 96 3.90 -7.36 1.40
CA SER A 96 4.03 -6.04 1.99
C SER A 96 2.67 -5.37 2.07
N PHE A 97 2.25 -4.99 3.27
CA PHE A 97 1.08 -4.16 3.48
C PHE A 97 1.55 -2.74 3.78
N THR A 98 1.21 -1.80 2.90
CA THR A 98 1.59 -0.40 3.05
C THR A 98 0.36 0.47 3.04
N ILE A 99 0.09 1.16 4.15
CA ILE A 99 -0.91 2.22 4.21
C ILE A 99 -0.20 3.53 3.88
N ARG A 100 -0.66 4.25 2.87
CA ARG A 100 -0.13 5.55 2.47
C ARG A 100 -1.23 6.58 2.48
N LEU A 101 -1.01 7.72 3.14
CA LEU A 101 -2.03 8.77 3.30
C LEU A 101 -1.90 9.89 2.26
N CYS A 102 -0.68 10.12 1.79
CA CYS A 102 -0.33 11.12 0.79
C CYS A 102 0.93 10.67 0.03
N ASP A 103 1.26 11.35 -1.07
CA ASP A 103 2.56 11.10 -1.71
C ASP A 103 3.74 11.44 -0.79
N ASP A 104 4.92 10.91 -1.11
CA ASP A 104 6.10 11.19 -0.30
C ASP A 104 6.51 12.67 -0.39
N ALA A 105 7.07 13.21 0.69
CA ALA A 105 7.46 14.62 0.76
C ALA A 105 8.64 14.97 -0.18
N GLU A 106 9.25 13.95 -0.80
CA GLU A 106 10.40 14.08 -1.69
C GLU A 106 9.97 14.17 -3.16
N SER A 107 8.72 13.84 -3.49
CA SER A 107 8.15 13.99 -4.82
C SER A 107 7.91 15.48 -5.11
N ASN A 108 8.53 15.99 -6.17
CA ASN A 108 8.30 17.36 -6.60
C ASN A 108 7.02 17.46 -7.46
N ALA A 109 6.53 18.67 -7.70
CA ALA A 109 5.29 18.90 -8.44
C ALA A 109 5.35 18.37 -9.89
N ASP A 110 6.53 18.31 -10.49
CA ASP A 110 6.71 17.82 -11.86
C ASP A 110 6.70 16.29 -11.91
N ASP A 111 7.32 15.61 -10.92
CA ASP A 111 7.25 14.16 -10.75
C ASP A 111 5.80 13.70 -10.64
N VAL A 112 5.02 14.38 -9.78
CA VAL A 112 3.59 14.08 -9.56
C VAL A 112 2.80 14.23 -10.86
N LYS A 113 2.95 15.36 -11.56
CA LYS A 113 2.27 15.60 -12.84
C LYS A 113 2.63 14.58 -13.91
N LYS A 114 3.90 14.18 -13.99
CA LYS A 114 4.40 13.24 -15.00
C LYS A 114 3.90 11.82 -14.73
N ALA A 115 3.89 11.40 -13.47
CA ALA A 115 3.62 10.02 -13.09
C ALA A 115 2.15 9.62 -13.30
N ASN A 116 1.20 10.55 -13.13
CA ASN A 116 -0.24 10.34 -13.31
C ASN A 116 -0.73 9.00 -12.69
N LEU A 117 -0.35 8.74 -11.44
CA LEU A 117 -0.73 7.50 -10.75
C LEU A 117 -2.09 7.66 -10.07
N PRO A 118 -2.96 6.65 -10.12
CA PRO A 118 -4.35 6.77 -9.65
C PRO A 118 -4.49 6.87 -8.12
N TRP A 119 -3.39 6.77 -7.37
CA TRP A 119 -3.34 6.83 -5.90
C TRP A 119 -2.57 8.06 -5.38
N GLN A 120 -2.22 9.02 -6.23
CA GLN A 120 -1.44 10.20 -5.82
C GLN A 120 -2.16 11.04 -4.77
N ASP A 121 -3.45 11.22 -4.93
CA ASP A 121 -4.33 12.05 -4.11
C ASP A 121 -5.26 11.23 -3.20
N LEU A 122 -5.04 9.91 -3.11
CA LEU A 122 -5.86 8.99 -2.33
C LEU A 122 -5.07 8.34 -1.20
N ALA A 123 -5.69 8.25 -0.03
CA ALA A 123 -5.21 7.40 1.03
C ALA A 123 -5.51 5.93 0.68
N CYS A 124 -4.46 5.10 0.54
CA CYS A 124 -4.57 3.74 0.01
C CYS A 124 -3.87 2.71 0.90
N LEU A 125 -4.41 1.49 0.89
CA LEU A 125 -3.71 0.27 1.27
C LEU A 125 -3.12 -0.35 0.00
N PHE A 126 -1.80 -0.44 -0.06
CA PHE A 126 -1.06 -1.20 -1.06
C PHE A 126 -0.79 -2.59 -0.53
N VAL A 127 -1.05 -3.58 -1.39
CA VAL A 127 -0.74 -4.99 -1.14
C VAL A 127 0.32 -5.41 -2.14
N GLY A 128 1.58 -5.26 -1.75
CA GLY A 128 2.74 -5.66 -2.51
C GLY A 128 3.09 -7.13 -2.27
N PHE A 129 3.61 -7.80 -3.28
CA PHE A 129 4.08 -9.18 -3.15
C PHE A 129 5.18 -9.51 -4.16
N HIS A 130 6.12 -10.34 -3.71
CA HIS A 130 7.23 -10.82 -4.51
C HIS A 130 7.39 -12.33 -4.28
N TRP A 131 7.07 -13.14 -5.30
CA TRP A 131 7.10 -14.62 -5.24
C TRP A 131 8.46 -15.22 -5.65
N VAL A 132 9.54 -14.45 -5.58
CA VAL A 132 10.86 -14.86 -6.10
C VAL A 132 11.93 -14.74 -5.01
N ASP A 133 12.61 -15.84 -4.74
CA ASP A 133 13.72 -15.97 -3.76
C ASP A 133 15.02 -15.24 -4.15
N LYS A 134 15.02 -14.51 -5.28
CA LYS A 134 16.21 -13.85 -5.87
C LYS A 134 16.14 -12.32 -5.87
N ALA A 135 15.14 -11.73 -5.21
CA ALA A 135 15.04 -10.28 -5.10
C ALA A 135 16.21 -9.71 -4.30
N LYS A 136 16.78 -8.58 -4.75
CA LYS A 136 17.83 -7.87 -4.01
C LYS A 136 17.26 -7.17 -2.77
N SER A 137 16.01 -6.72 -2.88
CA SER A 137 15.15 -6.27 -1.81
C SER A 137 13.80 -6.96 -1.96
N ASP A 138 13.43 -7.81 -1.01
CA ASP A 138 12.13 -8.45 -0.97
C ASP A 138 11.12 -7.64 -0.14
N THR A 139 11.56 -6.55 0.50
CA THR A 139 10.73 -5.66 1.30
C THR A 139 10.42 -4.37 0.56
N TRP A 140 9.21 -3.88 0.75
CA TRP A 140 8.70 -2.65 0.15
C TRP A 140 8.39 -1.64 1.26
N SER A 141 8.22 -0.39 0.86
CA SER A 141 7.99 0.81 1.65
C SER A 141 6.99 1.73 0.94
N GLY A 142 6.50 2.77 1.62
CA GLY A 142 5.64 3.80 1.03
C GLY A 142 6.31 4.57 -0.11
N ALA A 143 7.62 4.76 -0.03
CA ALA A 143 8.40 5.42 -1.08
C ALA A 143 8.38 4.64 -2.41
N ASP A 144 8.25 3.31 -2.39
CA ASP A 144 8.27 2.52 -3.63
C ASP A 144 7.07 2.79 -4.55
N TYR A 145 6.00 3.36 -3.99
CA TYR A 145 4.76 3.71 -4.72
C TYR A 145 4.68 5.19 -5.12
N SER A 146 5.72 5.99 -4.86
CA SER A 146 5.69 7.44 -5.08
C SER A 146 5.95 7.85 -6.53
N ALA A 147 5.55 9.09 -6.86
CA ALA A 147 5.63 9.61 -8.22
C ALA A 147 7.06 9.62 -8.78
N ARG A 148 8.07 9.90 -7.95
CA ARG A 148 9.49 9.86 -8.34
C ARG A 148 9.96 8.47 -8.78
N ASN A 149 9.30 7.41 -8.32
CA ASN A 149 9.61 6.03 -8.67
C ASN A 149 8.73 5.51 -9.83
N SER A 150 7.96 6.38 -10.48
CA SER A 150 7.03 5.99 -11.56
C SER A 150 7.70 5.31 -12.74
N ASP A 151 8.97 5.60 -13.04
CA ASP A 151 9.72 4.93 -14.11
C ASP A 151 9.97 3.43 -13.81
N HIS A 152 9.87 3.03 -12.54
CA HIS A 152 9.94 1.62 -12.09
C HIS A 152 8.58 0.92 -12.09
N LEU A 153 7.49 1.68 -12.25
CA LEU A 153 6.13 1.18 -12.19
C LEU A 153 5.58 0.90 -13.59
N LYS A 154 4.96 -0.27 -13.75
CA LYS A 154 4.22 -0.61 -14.97
C LYS A 154 2.87 -1.17 -14.62
N HIS A 155 1.84 -0.71 -15.31
CA HIS A 155 0.54 -1.33 -15.22
C HIS A 155 0.59 -2.71 -15.90
N SER A 156 0.23 -3.76 -15.16
CA SER A 156 0.03 -5.09 -15.74
C SER A 156 -1.28 -5.09 -16.52
N PRO A 157 -1.42 -5.83 -17.63
CA PRO A 157 -2.69 -5.91 -18.33
C PRO A 157 -3.76 -6.62 -17.47
N GLY A 158 -4.46 -5.89 -16.60
CA GLY A 158 -5.71 -6.36 -15.99
C GLY A 158 -6.02 -5.81 -14.59
N HIS A 159 -7.26 -5.30 -14.43
CA HIS A 159 -8.03 -5.16 -13.19
C HIS A 159 -7.25 -4.57 -11.99
N GLY A 160 -6.37 -3.59 -12.22
CA GLY A 160 -5.71 -2.83 -11.15
C GLY A 160 -4.48 -3.54 -10.57
N LEU A 161 -3.93 -4.53 -11.28
CA LEU A 161 -2.64 -5.12 -10.96
C LEU A 161 -1.50 -4.28 -11.56
N TRP A 162 -0.51 -3.98 -10.74
CA TRP A 162 0.67 -3.22 -11.10
C TRP A 162 1.93 -4.03 -10.83
N CYS A 163 3.00 -3.70 -11.55
CA CYS A 163 4.32 -4.30 -11.43
C CYS A 163 5.34 -3.21 -11.07
N TRP A 164 6.31 -3.57 -10.24
CA TRP A 164 7.44 -2.72 -9.87
C TRP A 164 8.76 -3.46 -10.13
N TRP A 165 9.72 -2.76 -10.71
CA TRP A 165 11.04 -3.31 -11.03
C TRP A 165 12.10 -2.87 -10.01
N ASP A 166 12.67 -3.85 -9.30
CA ASP A 166 13.71 -3.63 -8.27
C ASP A 166 15.14 -3.53 -8.84
N GLY A 167 15.30 -3.65 -10.16
CA GLY A 167 16.59 -3.75 -10.84
C GLY A 167 16.99 -5.18 -11.25
N GLN A 168 16.33 -6.21 -10.70
CA GLN A 168 16.63 -7.63 -10.94
C GLN A 168 15.40 -8.49 -11.21
N ALA A 169 14.29 -8.20 -10.54
CA ALA A 169 13.04 -8.93 -10.63
C ALA A 169 11.83 -7.98 -10.55
N TRP A 170 10.72 -8.45 -11.11
CA TRP A 170 9.43 -7.78 -11.00
C TRP A 170 8.72 -8.29 -9.75
N GLY A 171 8.42 -7.39 -8.83
CA GLY A 171 7.34 -7.63 -7.86
C GLY A 171 6.04 -6.98 -8.34
N ASN A 172 4.95 -7.28 -7.65
CA ASN A 172 3.61 -6.90 -8.09
C ASN A 172 2.81 -6.36 -6.92
N PHE A 173 1.82 -5.54 -7.21
CA PHE A 173 0.94 -5.00 -6.19
C PHE A 173 -0.41 -4.59 -6.76
N PHE A 174 -1.35 -4.35 -5.87
CA PHE A 174 -2.58 -3.62 -6.17
C PHE A 174 -2.86 -2.63 -5.02
N ALA A 175 -3.56 -1.54 -5.33
CA ALA A 175 -3.85 -0.47 -4.40
C ALA A 175 -5.37 -0.37 -4.17
N ILE A 176 -5.79 -0.35 -2.91
CA ILE A 176 -7.19 -0.23 -2.49
C ILE A 176 -7.36 1.09 -1.73
N PRO A 177 -8.31 1.97 -2.10
CA PRO A 177 -8.61 3.14 -1.30
C PRO A 177 -9.01 2.74 0.12
N LEU A 178 -8.43 3.37 1.16
CA LEU A 178 -8.72 3.01 2.56
C LEU A 178 -10.21 3.17 2.90
N GLY A 179 -10.89 4.10 2.22
CA GLY A 179 -12.33 4.29 2.34
C GLY A 179 -13.17 3.07 1.98
N GLU A 180 -12.62 2.08 1.26
CA GLU A 180 -13.28 0.83 0.92
C GLU A 180 -13.08 -0.27 1.99
N MET A 181 -12.09 -0.13 2.88
CA MET A 181 -11.77 -1.10 3.94
C MET A 181 -12.63 -0.90 5.19
N ARG A 182 -13.97 -0.91 5.04
CA ARG A 182 -14.93 -0.58 6.11
C ARG A 182 -15.34 -1.74 7.01
N LYS A 183 -15.14 -2.98 6.57
CA LYS A 183 -15.60 -4.18 7.28
C LYS A 183 -14.47 -5.19 7.37
N GLU A 184 -14.46 -5.98 8.44
CA GLU A 184 -13.45 -7.01 8.64
C GLU A 184 -13.43 -8.05 7.51
N CYS A 185 -14.59 -8.42 6.96
CA CYS A 185 -14.67 -9.33 5.82
C CYS A 185 -13.95 -8.82 4.56
N HIS A 186 -13.66 -7.52 4.47
CA HIS A 186 -12.89 -6.97 3.34
C HIS A 186 -11.42 -7.39 3.39
N ILE A 187 -10.87 -7.75 4.56
CA ILE A 187 -9.52 -8.35 4.64
C ILE A 187 -9.48 -9.66 3.84
N GLU A 188 -10.45 -10.55 4.07
CA GLU A 188 -10.49 -11.82 3.34
C GLU A 188 -10.82 -11.61 1.86
N ASN A 189 -11.83 -10.78 1.56
CA ASN A 189 -12.35 -10.65 0.20
C ASN A 189 -11.48 -9.80 -0.71
N TYR A 190 -10.85 -8.74 -0.19
CA TYR A 190 -10.09 -7.77 -0.99
C TYR A 190 -8.58 -7.96 -0.92
N VAL A 191 -8.08 -8.72 0.07
CA VAL A 191 -6.63 -8.90 0.25
C VAL A 191 -6.25 -10.38 0.15
N LEU A 192 -6.78 -11.23 1.04
CA LEU A 192 -6.30 -12.61 1.14
C LEU A 192 -6.74 -13.50 -0.01
N THR A 193 -8.02 -13.46 -0.40
CA THR A 193 -8.53 -14.25 -1.52
C THR A 193 -7.80 -13.89 -2.82
N PRO A 194 -7.65 -12.61 -3.19
CA PRO A 194 -6.85 -12.23 -4.36
C PRO A 194 -5.40 -12.71 -4.32
N LEU A 195 -4.71 -12.55 -3.17
CA LEU A 195 -3.34 -13.02 -3.01
C LEU A 195 -3.21 -14.54 -3.20
N LYS A 196 -4.13 -15.33 -2.63
CA LYS A 196 -4.19 -16.79 -2.82
C LYS A 196 -4.36 -17.14 -4.29
N THR A 197 -5.28 -16.48 -4.99
CA THR A 197 -5.54 -16.71 -6.42
C THR A 197 -4.33 -16.37 -7.28
N LEU A 198 -3.69 -15.21 -7.05
CA LEU A 198 -2.51 -14.77 -7.81
C LEU A 198 -1.30 -15.67 -7.57
N ASN A 199 -1.09 -16.13 -6.33
CA ASN A 199 -0.01 -17.07 -6.03
C ASN A 199 -0.24 -18.46 -6.67
N ALA A 200 -1.48 -18.96 -6.66
CA ALA A 200 -1.79 -20.30 -7.16
C ALA A 200 -1.82 -20.40 -8.70
N HIS A 201 -2.24 -19.33 -9.38
CA HIS A 201 -2.53 -19.37 -10.81
C HIS A 201 -1.63 -18.45 -11.66
N GLY A 202 -0.74 -17.68 -11.03
CA GLY A 202 0.21 -16.80 -11.70
C GLY A 202 -0.34 -15.38 -11.95
N LEU A 203 0.32 -14.65 -12.84
CA LEU A 203 0.15 -13.19 -13.00
C LEU A 203 -0.33 -12.78 -14.39
N ASP A 204 -0.93 -13.69 -15.15
CA ASP A 204 -1.54 -13.36 -16.44
C ASP A 204 -2.82 -12.53 -16.28
N ALA A 205 -3.24 -11.88 -17.37
CA ALA A 205 -4.40 -10.99 -17.41
C ALA A 205 -5.72 -11.66 -16.97
N LYS A 206 -5.92 -12.95 -17.29
CA LYS A 206 -7.12 -13.70 -16.95
C LYS A 206 -7.14 -14.02 -15.45
N THR A 207 -5.99 -14.40 -14.90
CA THR A 207 -5.82 -14.63 -13.48
C THR A 207 -6.00 -13.34 -12.69
N ALA A 208 -5.40 -12.22 -13.12
CA ALA A 208 -5.59 -10.91 -12.52
C ALA A 208 -7.06 -10.48 -12.52
N LYS A 209 -7.78 -10.67 -13.64
CA LYS A 209 -9.23 -10.43 -13.72
C LYS A 209 -10.02 -11.26 -12.72
N THR A 210 -9.66 -12.53 -12.56
CA THR A 210 -10.36 -13.44 -11.64
C THR A 210 -10.10 -13.06 -10.19
N ALA A 211 -8.85 -12.75 -9.85
CA ALA A 211 -8.45 -12.39 -8.50
C ALA A 211 -8.99 -11.02 -8.06
N LEU A 212 -8.94 -10.02 -8.95
CA LEU A 212 -9.24 -8.62 -8.61
C LEU A 212 -10.60 -8.13 -9.12
N GLY A 213 -11.37 -8.95 -9.85
CA GLY A 213 -12.63 -8.51 -10.47
C GLY A 213 -13.71 -8.02 -9.49
N GLY A 214 -13.66 -8.43 -8.22
CA GLY A 214 -14.53 -7.95 -7.14
C GLY A 214 -13.84 -7.04 -6.12
N VAL A 215 -12.58 -6.68 -6.38
CA VAL A 215 -11.77 -5.84 -5.51
C VAL A 215 -11.83 -4.40 -6.02
N PRO A 216 -12.02 -3.39 -5.16
CA PRO A 216 -11.95 -1.99 -5.57
C PRO A 216 -10.48 -1.54 -5.75
N ALA A 217 -9.74 -2.28 -6.58
CA ALA A 217 -8.35 -2.00 -6.92
C ALA A 217 -8.28 -0.84 -7.93
N LEU A 218 -7.38 0.11 -7.69
CA LEU A 218 -7.20 1.28 -8.53
C LEU A 218 -6.68 0.88 -9.92
N GLN A 219 -7.45 1.27 -10.94
CA GLN A 219 -7.11 1.06 -12.34
C GLN A 219 -6.19 2.19 -12.84
N ARG A 220 -5.44 1.93 -13.91
CA ARG A 220 -4.71 2.98 -14.62
C ARG A 220 -5.69 4.07 -15.10
N PRO A 221 -5.39 5.37 -14.90
CA PRO A 221 -6.15 6.46 -15.50
C PRO A 221 -6.15 6.33 -17.03
N GLU A 222 -7.31 6.54 -17.65
CA GLU A 222 -7.46 6.56 -19.11
C GLU A 222 -6.72 7.75 -19.76
#